data_AF-A0A9W8L7H2-F1
#
_entry.id   AF-A0A9W8L7H2-F1
#
_cell.length_a   1.000
_cell.length_b   1.000
_cell.length_c   1.000
_cell.angle_alpha   90.00
_cell.angle_beta   90.00
_cell.angle_gamma   90.00
#
_symmetry.space_group_name_H-M   'P 1'
#
loop_
_entity.id
_entity.type
_entity.pdbx_description
1 polymer ?
#
loop_
_entity_poly.entity_id
_entity_poly.type
_entity_poly.pdbx_seq_one_letter_code
_entity_poly.pdbx_strand_id
1 'polypeptide(L)'
;MPMDPSQWIDVVEDKFKYQLDHFVIPGHYSEDVESILIPHGLIMDRISKLAQLITSEYDNERVVVCCVLKGGHQFFSDLVNYMKKALNKQGKTLPITLDFIRVKSYENDKSSGQVHISMTDKELQELRGKNLLLVEDIIDTGKTMKKLLETLGRR
;
A
#
# COMPACT_ATOMS: atom_id res chain seq x y z
N MET A 1 9.62 -1.24 13.22
CA MET A 1 10.81 -1.85 12.55
C MET A 1 10.39 -2.47 11.22
N PRO A 2 11.25 -2.58 10.20
CA PRO A 2 10.91 -3.30 8.98
C PRO A 2 10.58 -4.77 9.32
N MET A 3 9.55 -5.31 8.67
CA MET A 3 9.16 -6.71 8.86
C MET A 3 10.31 -7.64 8.49
N ASP A 4 10.59 -8.64 9.33
CA ASP A 4 11.55 -9.69 9.04
C ASP A 4 11.21 -10.35 7.68
N PRO A 5 12.16 -10.40 6.72
CA PRO A 5 11.97 -11.08 5.44
C PRO A 5 11.48 -12.53 5.56
N SER A 6 11.78 -13.22 6.67
CA SER A 6 11.26 -14.57 6.94
C SER A 6 9.73 -14.63 7.04
N GLN A 7 9.08 -13.49 7.29
CA GLN A 7 7.62 -13.36 7.40
C GLN A 7 6.96 -12.93 6.08
N TRP A 8 7.73 -12.76 5.00
CA TRP A 8 7.20 -12.41 3.69
C TRP A 8 6.54 -13.63 3.04
N ILE A 9 5.53 -13.39 2.22
CA ILE A 9 4.95 -14.43 1.38
C ILE A 9 5.72 -14.38 0.07
N ASP A 10 6.57 -15.38 -0.15
CA ASP A 10 7.32 -15.52 -1.39
C ASP A 10 6.41 -16.13 -2.48
N VAL A 11 5.95 -15.27 -3.38
CA VAL A 11 5.07 -15.62 -4.49
C VAL A 11 5.92 -15.87 -5.72
N VAL A 12 6.33 -17.13 -5.91
CA VAL A 12 7.01 -17.59 -7.13
C VAL A 12 6.01 -18.23 -8.09
N GLU A 13 6.15 -17.98 -9.38
CA GLU A 13 5.21 -18.45 -10.43
C GLU A 13 4.97 -19.96 -10.36
N ASP A 14 6.02 -20.74 -10.07
CA ASP A 14 5.94 -22.20 -9.95
C ASP A 14 5.04 -22.68 -8.79
N LYS A 15 4.81 -21.85 -7.77
CA LYS A 15 4.00 -22.18 -6.58
C LYS A 15 2.61 -21.57 -6.61
N PHE A 16 2.39 -20.50 -7.37
CA PHE A 16 1.20 -19.65 -7.25
C PHE A 16 0.53 -19.38 -8.60
N LYS A 17 0.46 -20.39 -9.48
CA LYS A 17 -0.29 -20.28 -10.75
C LYS A 17 -1.62 -21.03 -10.65
N TYR A 18 -2.67 -20.34 -10.22
CA TYR A 18 -4.00 -20.94 -10.12
C TYR A 18 -4.78 -20.81 -11.43
N GLN A 19 -5.47 -21.88 -11.81
CA GLN A 19 -6.37 -21.93 -12.96
C GLN A 19 -7.60 -21.04 -12.73
N LEU A 20 -8.09 -20.40 -13.80
CA LEU A 20 -9.19 -19.43 -13.72
C LEU A 20 -10.53 -20.07 -13.38
N ASP A 21 -10.75 -21.32 -13.80
CA ASP A 21 -11.99 -22.09 -13.57
C ASP A 21 -12.25 -22.41 -12.09
N HIS A 22 -11.25 -22.26 -11.23
CA HIS A 22 -11.39 -22.34 -9.78
C HIS A 22 -11.99 -21.08 -9.14
N PHE A 23 -12.16 -19.99 -9.91
CA PHE A 23 -12.57 -18.68 -9.39
C PHE A 23 -13.69 -18.06 -10.21
N VAL A 24 -14.34 -17.07 -9.60
CA VAL A 24 -15.29 -16.21 -10.31
C VAL A 24 -14.52 -15.03 -10.91
N ILE A 25 -14.34 -15.05 -12.23
CA ILE A 25 -13.71 -13.98 -12.99
C ILE A 25 -14.79 -13.22 -13.78
N PRO A 26 -14.78 -11.87 -13.82
CA PRO A 26 -15.69 -11.13 -14.65
C PRO A 26 -15.54 -11.53 -16.12
N GLY A 27 -16.65 -11.86 -16.79
CA GLY A 27 -16.63 -12.44 -18.13
C GLY A 27 -15.95 -11.55 -19.18
N HIS A 28 -15.95 -10.23 -18.99
CA HIS A 28 -15.27 -9.30 -19.90
C HIS A 28 -13.74 -9.27 -19.76
N TYR A 29 -13.15 -10.09 -18.87
CA TYR A 29 -11.70 -10.27 -18.72
C TYR A 29 -11.22 -11.68 -19.10
N SER A 30 -12.11 -12.59 -19.51
CA SER A 30 -11.76 -14.01 -19.68
C SER A 30 -10.71 -14.28 -20.75
N GLU A 31 -10.57 -13.37 -21.73
CA GLU A 31 -9.57 -13.47 -22.80
C GLU A 31 -8.27 -12.71 -22.48
N ASP A 32 -8.28 -11.84 -21.46
CA ASP A 32 -7.17 -10.94 -21.11
C ASP A 32 -6.32 -11.43 -19.94
N VAL A 33 -6.78 -12.46 -19.21
CA VAL A 33 -6.13 -12.99 -18.01
C VAL A 33 -5.72 -14.43 -18.26
N GLU A 34 -4.45 -14.77 -17.99
CA GLU A 34 -3.93 -16.13 -18.16
C GLU A 34 -4.17 -17.01 -16.92
N SER A 35 -3.92 -16.47 -15.73
CA SER A 35 -3.99 -17.20 -14.46
C SER A 35 -4.15 -16.24 -13.29
N ILE A 36 -4.56 -16.77 -12.12
CA ILE A 36 -4.53 -16.02 -10.87
C ILE A 36 -3.19 -16.26 -10.18
N LEU A 37 -2.44 -15.18 -9.94
CA LEU A 37 -1.20 -15.23 -9.16
C LEU A 37 -1.47 -15.25 -7.66
N ILE A 38 -2.31 -14.31 -7.18
CA ILE A 38 -2.63 -14.18 -5.75
C ILE A 38 -4.17 -14.12 -5.61
N PRO A 39 -4.81 -15.16 -5.06
CA PRO A 39 -6.25 -15.13 -4.80
C PRO A 39 -6.63 -14.01 -3.83
N HIS A 40 -7.81 -13.42 -4.03
CA HIS A 40 -8.32 -12.34 -3.18
C HIS A 40 -8.32 -12.71 -1.69
N GLY A 41 -8.75 -13.93 -1.33
CA GLY A 41 -8.74 -14.39 0.06
C GLY A 41 -7.35 -14.33 0.71
N LEU A 42 -6.30 -14.72 -0.03
CA LEU A 42 -4.92 -14.68 0.46
C LEU A 42 -4.43 -13.24 0.66
N ILE A 43 -4.83 -12.33 -0.22
CA ILE A 43 -4.59 -10.88 -0.05
C ILE A 43 -5.24 -10.40 1.25
N MET A 44 -6.52 -10.73 1.48
CA MET A 44 -7.25 -10.30 2.68
C MET A 44 -6.67 -10.84 3.97
N ASP A 45 -6.25 -12.11 3.99
CA ASP A 45 -5.57 -12.72 5.13
C ASP A 45 -4.26 -11.99 5.44
N ARG A 46 -3.49 -11.66 4.40
CA ARG A 46 -2.23 -10.93 4.56
C ARG A 46 -2.46 -9.50 5.04
N ILE A 47 -3.46 -8.79 4.51
CA ILE A 47 -3.85 -7.45 4.96
C ILE A 47 -4.23 -7.48 6.45
N SER A 48 -4.99 -8.49 6.88
CA SER A 48 -5.35 -8.64 8.29
C SER A 48 -4.13 -8.76 9.20
N LYS A 49 -3.12 -9.54 8.79
CA LYS A 49 -1.87 -9.68 9.54
C LYS A 49 -1.08 -8.37 9.55
N LEU A 50 -0.96 -7.69 8.41
CA LEU A 50 -0.27 -6.41 8.29
C LEU A 50 -0.91 -5.35 9.20
N ALA A 51 -2.24 -5.26 9.21
CA ALA A 51 -2.96 -4.33 10.07
C ALA A 51 -2.64 -4.52 11.56
N GLN A 52 -2.53 -5.77 12.02
CA GLN A 52 -2.17 -6.07 13.41
C GLN A 52 -0.73 -5.63 13.72
N LEU A 53 0.21 -5.92 12.82
CA LEU A 53 1.61 -5.55 13.00
C LEU A 53 1.78 -4.03 13.00
N ILE A 54 1.16 -3.34 12.05
CA ILE A 54 1.20 -1.88 11.95
C ILE A 54 0.59 -1.23 13.19
N THR A 55 -0.60 -1.68 13.62
CA THR A 55 -1.26 -1.08 14.78
C THR A 55 -0.53 -1.34 16.10
N SER A 56 0.24 -2.43 16.22
CA SER A 56 1.09 -2.66 17.40
C SER A 56 2.31 -1.75 17.49
N GLU A 57 2.73 -1.12 16.40
CA GLU A 57 3.88 -0.21 16.39
C GLU A 57 3.53 1.20 16.88
N TYR A 58 2.24 1.55 16.96
CA TYR A 58 1.79 2.87 17.40
C TYR A 58 1.21 2.82 18.81
N ASP A 59 1.87 3.48 19.76
CA ASP A 59 1.43 3.60 21.17
C ASP A 59 0.34 4.66 21.37
N ASN A 60 -0.75 4.57 20.61
CA ASN A 60 -1.82 5.58 20.50
C ASN A 60 -1.37 6.93 19.90
N GLU A 61 -0.18 7.00 19.32
CA GLU A 61 0.27 8.19 18.61
C GLU A 61 -0.53 8.41 17.33
N ARG A 62 -0.87 9.67 17.03
CA ARG A 62 -1.60 10.00 15.80
C ARG A 62 -0.79 9.56 14.57
N VAL A 63 -1.45 8.87 13.64
CA VAL A 63 -0.87 8.45 12.35
C VAL A 63 -1.64 9.07 11.19
N VAL A 64 -0.90 9.55 10.19
CA VAL A 64 -1.43 9.89 8.87
C VAL A 64 -1.19 8.69 7.97
N VAL A 65 -2.26 8.05 7.50
CA VAL A 65 -2.18 6.97 6.51
C VAL A 65 -2.43 7.59 5.14
N CYS A 66 -1.44 7.52 4.27
CA CYS A 66 -1.42 8.22 3.01
C CYS A 66 -1.37 7.22 1.85
N CYS A 67 -2.42 7.21 1.04
CA CYS A 67 -2.54 6.35 -0.14
C CYS A 67 -1.78 6.95 -1.32
N VAL A 68 -0.99 6.13 -2.00
CA VAL A 68 -0.45 6.48 -3.32
C VAL A 68 -1.43 6.04 -4.40
N LEU A 69 -1.95 7.03 -5.12
CA LEU A 69 -2.95 6.87 -6.17
C LEU A 69 -2.28 6.65 -7.53
N LYS A 70 -2.91 5.86 -8.42
CA LYS A 70 -4.27 5.30 -8.28
C LYS A 70 -4.31 3.87 -7.74
N GLY A 71 -3.30 3.06 -8.04
CA GLY A 71 -3.37 1.61 -7.81
C GLY A 71 -3.50 1.21 -6.34
N GLY A 72 -2.89 1.97 -5.42
CA GLY A 72 -2.91 1.70 -3.98
C GLY A 72 -4.29 1.82 -3.31
N HIS A 73 -5.31 2.39 -3.96
CA HIS A 73 -6.58 2.74 -3.31
C HIS A 73 -7.32 1.55 -2.68
N GLN A 74 -7.35 0.39 -3.34
CA GLN A 74 -8.05 -0.79 -2.83
C GLN A 74 -7.31 -1.35 -1.61
N PHE A 75 -5.99 -1.58 -1.73
CA PHE A 75 -5.15 -2.05 -0.63
C PHE A 75 -5.20 -1.10 0.57
N PHE A 76 -5.14 0.21 0.33
CA PHE A 76 -5.31 1.24 1.36
C PHE A 76 -6.65 1.13 2.09
N SER A 77 -7.76 1.05 1.34
CA SER A 77 -9.10 0.95 1.92
C SER A 77 -9.23 -0.28 2.82
N ASP A 78 -8.81 -1.43 2.32
CA ASP A 78 -8.84 -2.69 3.06
C ASP A 78 -7.94 -2.63 4.30
N LEU A 79 -6.71 -2.14 4.15
CA LEU A 79 -5.77 -2.01 5.27
C LEU A 79 -6.32 -1.12 6.39
N VAL A 80 -6.83 0.08 6.06
CA VAL A 80 -7.41 1.01 7.04
C VAL A 80 -8.60 0.36 7.77
N ASN A 81 -9.46 -0.37 7.05
CA ASN A 81 -10.57 -1.08 7.65
C ASN A 81 -10.10 -2.18 8.62
N TYR A 82 -9.08 -2.95 8.27
CA TYR A 82 -8.52 -3.97 9.16
C TYR A 82 -7.77 -3.37 10.35
N MET A 83 -7.10 -2.23 10.19
CA MET A 83 -6.49 -1.50 11.32
C MET A 83 -7.55 -1.08 12.34
N LYS A 84 -8.65 -0.46 11.89
CA LYS A 84 -9.79 -0.10 12.76
C LYS A 84 -10.37 -1.32 13.48
N LYS A 85 -10.58 -2.43 12.76
CA LYS A 85 -11.06 -3.68 13.35
C LYS A 85 -10.10 -4.23 14.41
N ALA A 86 -8.79 -4.21 14.15
CA ALA A 86 -7.78 -4.67 15.10
C ALA A 86 -7.78 -3.83 16.39
N LEU A 87 -7.82 -2.50 16.26
CA LEU A 87 -7.88 -1.57 17.39
C LEU A 87 -9.13 -1.76 18.24
N ASN A 88 -10.31 -1.84 17.59
CA ASN A 88 -11.58 -2.07 18.27
C ASN A 88 -11.59 -3.39 19.06
N LYS A 89 -11.06 -4.48 18.48
CA LYS A 89 -10.94 -5.78 19.15
C LYS A 89 -10.05 -5.73 20.40
N GLN A 90 -9.04 -4.86 20.39
CA GLN A 90 -8.11 -4.67 21.51
C GLN A 90 -8.59 -3.62 22.53
N GLY A 91 -9.74 -2.98 22.29
CA GLY A 91 -10.21 -1.86 23.13
C GLY A 91 -9.30 -0.62 23.08
N LYS A 92 -8.53 -0.45 21.99
CA LYS A 92 -7.60 0.67 21.80
C LYS A 92 -8.16 1.69 20.82
N THR A 93 -7.68 2.93 20.93
CA THR A 93 -8.01 4.02 20.00
C THR A 93 -6.73 4.57 19.40
N LEU A 94 -6.66 4.60 18.06
CA LEU A 94 -5.59 5.24 17.31
C LEU A 94 -6.17 6.39 16.50
N PRO A 95 -5.76 7.65 16.74
CA PRO A 95 -6.17 8.77 15.89
C PRO A 95 -5.56 8.60 14.48
N ILE A 96 -6.41 8.28 13.50
CA ILE A 96 -6.00 8.10 12.10
C ILE A 96 -6.51 9.28 11.26
N THR A 97 -5.60 9.92 10.53
CA THR A 97 -5.94 10.85 9.44
C THR A 97 -5.66 10.16 8.11
N LEU A 98 -6.56 10.31 7.14
CA LEU A 98 -6.40 9.75 5.80
C LEU A 98 -5.95 10.83 4.83
N ASP A 99 -4.97 10.51 4.00
CA ASP A 99 -4.44 11.41 2.98
C ASP A 99 -4.21 10.65 1.66
N PHE A 100 -4.08 11.39 0.56
CA PHE A 100 -3.94 10.82 -0.78
C PHE A 100 -2.94 11.62 -1.59
N ILE A 101 -1.99 10.93 -2.19
CA ILE A 101 -1.04 11.54 -3.12
C ILE A 101 -1.13 10.87 -4.46
N ARG A 102 -1.03 11.65 -5.53
CA ARG A 102 -0.84 11.12 -6.86
C ARG A 102 0.59 11.34 -7.28
N VAL A 103 1.26 10.24 -7.60
CA VAL A 103 2.62 10.27 -8.11
C VAL A 103 2.56 10.01 -9.61
N LYS A 104 3.15 10.91 -10.41
CA LYS A 104 3.30 10.73 -11.84
C LYS A 104 4.78 10.57 -12.16
N SER A 105 5.18 9.40 -12.65
CA SER A 105 6.36 9.27 -13.49
C SER A 105 6.01 9.88 -14.85
N TYR A 106 6.79 10.85 -15.33
CA TYR A 106 6.66 11.25 -16.73
C TYR A 106 7.19 10.11 -17.62
N GLU A 107 6.29 9.49 -18.39
CA GLU A 107 6.61 8.45 -19.37
C GLU A 107 6.31 8.98 -20.78
N ASN A 108 7.38 9.28 -21.50
CA ASN A 108 7.46 9.23 -22.96
C ASN A 108 8.74 8.43 -23.25
N ASP A 109 8.66 7.09 -23.18
CA ASP A 109 9.69 6.09 -23.52
C ASP A 109 11.13 6.28 -23.01
N LYS A 110 11.37 7.26 -22.13
CA LYS A 110 12.64 7.54 -21.48
C LYS A 110 12.39 8.01 -20.05
N SER A 111 12.97 7.28 -19.10
CA SER A 111 13.04 7.67 -17.69
C SER A 111 13.71 9.05 -17.57
N SER A 112 12.92 10.12 -17.48
CA SER A 112 13.44 11.47 -17.18
C SER A 112 13.89 11.62 -15.72
N GLY A 113 13.56 10.64 -14.87
CA GLY A 113 13.86 10.66 -13.43
C GLY A 113 13.09 11.73 -12.64
N GLN A 114 12.21 12.50 -13.29
CA GLN A 114 11.39 13.51 -12.64
C GLN A 114 10.04 12.92 -12.26
N VAL A 115 9.88 12.66 -10.96
CA VAL A 115 8.62 12.26 -10.34
C VAL A 115 7.90 13.53 -9.88
N HIS A 116 6.67 13.73 -10.36
CA HIS A 116 5.82 14.82 -9.89
C HIS A 116 4.82 14.29 -8.86
N ILE A 117 4.76 14.94 -7.70
CA ILE A 117 3.82 14.63 -6.62
C ILE A 117 2.72 15.69 -6.66
N SER A 118 1.48 15.27 -6.60
CA SER A 118 0.32 16.16 -6.69
C SER A 118 0.03 17.00 -5.44
N MET A 119 0.93 17.01 -4.44
CA MET A 119 0.76 17.81 -3.23
C MET A 119 1.38 19.20 -3.40
N THR A 120 0.72 20.19 -2.83
CA THR A 120 1.26 21.53 -2.65
C THR A 120 2.33 21.56 -1.55
N ASP A 121 3.20 22.57 -1.59
CA ASP A 121 4.20 22.77 -0.53
C ASP A 121 3.58 22.91 0.87
N LYS A 122 2.37 23.48 0.95
CA LYS A 122 1.63 23.63 2.21
C LYS A 122 1.19 22.27 2.76
N GLU A 123 0.60 21.42 1.92
CA GLU A 123 0.17 20.07 2.32
C GLU A 123 1.37 19.23 2.76
N LEU A 124 2.51 19.35 2.06
CA LEU A 124 3.76 18.70 2.47
C LEU A 124 4.24 19.19 3.85
N GLN A 125 4.17 20.50 4.13
CA GLN A 125 4.50 21.04 5.45
C GLN A 125 3.57 20.52 6.55
N GLU A 126 2.29 20.31 6.24
CA GLU A 126 1.33 19.74 7.20
C GLU A 126 1.66 18.29 7.56
N LEU A 127 2.40 17.55 6.73
CA LEU A 127 2.87 16.19 7.05
C LEU A 127 4.13 16.15 7.90
N ARG A 128 4.84 17.28 8.03
CA ARG A 128 6.12 17.34 8.74
C ARG A 128 5.97 17.00 10.23
N GLY A 129 6.86 16.14 10.72
CA GLY A 129 6.89 15.72 12.13
C GLY A 129 5.71 14.84 12.55
N LYS A 130 4.85 14.41 11.62
CA LYS A 130 3.79 13.43 11.88
C LYS A 130 4.28 12.02 11.58
N ASN A 131 3.70 11.04 12.26
CA ASN A 131 3.85 9.65 11.90
C ASN A 131 3.12 9.39 10.58
N LEU A 132 3.87 9.15 9.50
CA LEU A 132 3.33 8.93 8.16
C LEU A 132 3.46 7.46 7.77
N LEU A 133 2.33 6.84 7.44
CA LEU A 133 2.24 5.51 6.86
C LEU A 133 1.87 5.62 5.38
N LEU A 134 2.85 5.43 4.49
CA LEU A 134 2.61 5.39 3.05
C LEU A 134 2.08 4.02 2.64
N VAL A 135 1.07 4.00 1.76
CA VAL A 135 0.46 2.78 1.24
C VAL A 135 0.50 2.81 -0.29
N GLU A 136 1.30 1.91 -0.86
CA GLU A 136 1.51 1.72 -2.31
C GLU A 136 1.03 0.32 -2.70
N ASP A 137 0.59 0.13 -3.95
CA ASP A 137 0.16 -1.17 -4.48
C ASP A 137 1.32 -2.12 -4.78
N ILE A 138 2.40 -1.63 -5.38
CA ILE A 138 3.55 -2.44 -5.77
C ILE A 138 4.86 -1.65 -5.75
N ILE A 139 5.92 -2.30 -5.27
CA ILE A 139 7.29 -1.81 -5.37
C ILE A 139 8.06 -2.69 -6.35
N ASP A 140 8.40 -2.12 -7.49
CA ASP A 140 9.28 -2.75 -8.49
C ASP A 140 10.73 -2.24 -8.29
N THR A 141 11.22 -1.33 -9.14
CA THR A 141 12.59 -0.79 -9.02
C THR A 141 12.83 0.10 -7.77
N GLY A 142 11.79 0.46 -7.04
CA GLY A 142 11.85 1.33 -5.86
C GLY A 142 12.13 2.82 -6.14
N LYS A 143 12.33 3.23 -7.40
CA LYS A 143 12.66 4.63 -7.77
C LYS A 143 11.58 5.62 -7.32
N THR A 144 10.31 5.28 -7.52
CA THR A 144 9.15 6.10 -7.13
C THR A 144 9.14 6.35 -5.62
N MET A 145 9.21 5.28 -4.82
CA MET A 145 9.25 5.39 -3.36
C MET A 145 10.48 6.13 -2.85
N LYS A 146 11.66 5.87 -3.43
CA LYS A 146 12.88 6.60 -3.05
C LYS A 146 12.68 8.11 -3.25
N LYS A 147 12.14 8.52 -4.38
CA LYS A 147 11.91 9.94 -4.68
C LYS A 147 10.81 10.54 -3.80
N LEU A 148 9.75 9.80 -3.52
CA LEU A 148 8.69 10.22 -2.60
C LEU A 148 9.24 10.45 -1.19
N LEU A 149 10.01 9.48 -0.67
CA LEU A 149 10.67 9.58 0.63
C LEU A 149 11.70 10.71 0.66
N GLU A 150 12.44 10.94 -0.42
CA GLU A 150 13.33 12.11 -0.53
C GLU A 150 12.57 13.43 -0.49
N THR A 151 11.39 13.53 -1.13
CA THR A 151 10.59 14.76 -1.09
C THR A 151 9.97 15.00 0.30
N LEU A 152 9.52 13.93 0.95
CA LEU A 152 8.93 14.00 2.31
C LEU A 152 10.00 14.16 3.40
N GLY A 153 11.20 13.62 3.18
CA GLY A 153 12.33 13.65 4.11
C GLY A 153 13.30 14.82 3.91
N ARG A 154 13.41 15.38 2.69
CA ARG A 154 14.06 16.68 2.48
C ARG A 154 13.12 17.77 2.97
N ARG A 155 13.17 18.06 4.27
CA ARG A 155 12.95 19.34 4.97
C ARG A 155 12.36 19.10 6.36
#